data_AF-A0A3B0VH90-F1
#
_entry.id   AF-A0A3B0VH90-F1
#
_cell.length_a   1.000
_cell.length_b   1.000
_cell.length_c   1.000
_cell.angle_alpha   90.00
_cell.angle_beta   90.00
_cell.angle_gamma   90.00
#
_symmetry.space_group_name_H-M   'P 1'
#
loop_
_entity.id
_entity.type
_entity.pdbx_description
1 polymer ?
#
loop_
_entity_poly.entity_id
_entity_poly.type
_entity_poly.pdbx_seq_one_letter_code
_entity_poly.pdbx_strand_id
1 'polypeptide(L)'
;MRYLVLSILIGFSANIFAEVKMNDQCGKQSEVAKESRLYNNIKWKTASEQDNFGYDIYRANTEDGEYSIINEDTIEGAGTTDSATAYEFHDDTIDPCKQYYYYIESISMDGVREAFTPKFQSKLKLQPKK
;
A
#
# COMPACT_ATOMS: atom_id res chain seq x y z
N MET A 1 23.50 -64.98 29.24
CA MET A 1 23.98 -63.61 28.96
C MET A 1 23.29 -63.15 27.68
N ARG A 2 22.48 -62.10 27.76
CA ARG A 2 21.47 -61.71 26.77
C ARG A 2 22.06 -60.60 25.89
N TYR A 3 22.14 -60.81 24.57
CA TYR A 3 22.49 -59.77 23.62
C TYR A 3 21.27 -58.87 23.36
N LEU A 4 21.50 -57.55 23.30
CA LEU A 4 20.53 -56.61 22.77
C LEU A 4 21.31 -55.44 22.16
N VAL A 5 21.31 -55.38 20.83
CA VAL A 5 21.50 -54.14 20.07
C VAL A 5 20.22 -53.96 19.28
N LEU A 6 19.51 -52.86 19.51
CA LEU A 6 18.52 -52.35 18.59
C LEU A 6 18.47 -50.82 18.70
N SER A 7 18.75 -50.20 17.55
CA SER A 7 18.86 -48.79 17.28
C SER A 7 17.49 -48.11 17.18
N ILE A 8 17.36 -46.85 17.62
CA ILE A 8 16.39 -45.90 17.06
C ILE A 8 17.07 -44.52 16.90
N LEU A 9 17.17 -44.11 15.64
CA LEU A 9 17.48 -42.75 15.17
C LEU A 9 16.19 -41.90 15.14
N ILE A 10 16.34 -40.61 14.80
CA ILE A 10 15.33 -39.55 14.50
C ILE A 10 15.16 -38.60 15.71
N GLY A 11 15.58 -37.33 15.69
CA GLY A 11 15.78 -36.38 14.60
C GLY A 11 14.62 -35.37 14.58
N PHE A 12 14.93 -34.08 14.70
CA PHE A 12 14.37 -32.92 13.97
C PHE A 12 14.53 -31.64 14.80
N SER A 13 15.61 -30.92 14.53
CA SER A 13 15.69 -29.49 14.71
C SER A 13 14.60 -28.83 13.86
N ALA A 14 13.57 -28.26 14.48
CA ALA A 14 12.73 -27.29 13.80
C ALA A 14 13.47 -25.95 13.83
N ASN A 15 14.27 -25.70 12.79
CA ASN A 15 14.72 -24.35 12.48
C ASN A 15 13.45 -23.51 12.22
N ILE A 16 13.11 -22.64 13.15
CA ILE A 16 12.10 -21.59 12.95
C ILE A 16 12.77 -20.47 12.15
N PHE A 17 12.94 -20.71 10.86
CA PHE A 17 12.93 -19.64 9.89
C PHE A 17 11.65 -19.83 9.11
N ALA A 18 10.56 -19.21 9.58
CA ALA A 18 9.45 -18.93 8.69
C ALA A 18 10.02 -17.97 7.64
N GLU A 19 10.42 -18.52 6.50
CA GLU A 19 10.71 -17.75 5.31
C GLU A 19 9.41 -17.01 4.98
N VAL A 20 9.33 -15.73 5.32
CA VAL A 20 8.25 -14.86 4.85
C VAL A 20 8.41 -14.87 3.34
N LYS A 21 7.63 -15.70 2.65
CA LYS A 21 7.59 -15.72 1.20
C LYS A 21 7.09 -14.34 0.79
N MET A 22 8.02 -13.45 0.47
CA MET A 22 7.69 -12.15 -0.12
C MET A 22 6.78 -12.43 -1.32
N ASN A 23 5.63 -11.77 -1.37
CA ASN A 23 4.70 -11.96 -2.47
C ASN A 23 5.39 -11.58 -3.78
N ASP A 24 5.78 -12.56 -4.58
CA ASP A 24 6.43 -12.41 -5.89
C ASP A 24 5.44 -12.65 -7.05
N GLN A 25 4.14 -12.66 -6.74
CA GLN A 25 3.07 -13.01 -7.66
C GLN A 25 2.31 -11.77 -8.14
N CYS A 26 2.01 -11.77 -9.43
CA CYS A 26 1.05 -10.85 -10.02
C CYS A 26 -0.38 -11.19 -9.59
N GLY A 27 -1.28 -10.22 -9.68
CA GLY A 27 -2.70 -10.41 -9.42
C GLY A 27 -3.16 -9.88 -8.07
N LYS A 28 -4.39 -10.25 -7.69
CA LYS A 28 -5.01 -9.81 -6.43
C LYS A 28 -4.24 -10.38 -5.24
N GLN A 29 -4.02 -9.55 -4.23
CA GLN A 29 -3.30 -9.93 -3.01
C GLN A 29 -4.25 -10.34 -1.86
N SER A 30 -5.48 -10.79 -2.17
CA SER A 30 -6.49 -11.15 -1.15
C SER A 30 -6.02 -12.27 -0.24
N GLU A 31 -5.29 -13.24 -0.79
CA GLU A 31 -4.75 -14.40 -0.06
C GLU A 31 -3.44 -14.09 0.67
N VAL A 32 -2.86 -12.90 0.44
CA VAL A 32 -1.63 -12.46 1.11
C VAL A 32 -2.02 -11.72 2.38
N ALA A 33 -1.39 -12.11 3.49
CA ALA A 33 -1.57 -11.43 4.77
C ALA A 33 -1.20 -9.94 4.64
N LYS A 34 -2.00 -9.06 5.28
CA LYS A 34 -1.97 -7.60 5.01
C LYS A 34 -0.59 -6.99 5.17
N GLU A 35 0.14 -7.39 6.21
CA GLU A 35 1.50 -6.97 6.53
C GLU A 35 2.56 -7.40 5.50
N SER A 36 2.24 -8.40 4.67
CA SER A 36 3.11 -8.92 3.61
C SER A 36 2.71 -8.46 2.22
N ARG A 37 1.65 -7.66 2.09
CA ARG A 37 1.20 -7.13 0.79
C ARG A 37 2.19 -6.08 0.28
N LEU A 38 2.45 -6.13 -1.02
CA LEU A 38 3.10 -5.04 -1.72
C LEU A 38 2.11 -3.90 -1.89
N TYR A 39 2.59 -2.67 -1.77
CA TYR A 39 1.73 -1.49 -1.82
C TYR A 39 2.35 -0.36 -2.62
N ASN A 40 1.49 0.51 -3.13
CA ASN A 40 1.88 1.82 -3.62
C ASN A 40 1.87 2.82 -2.47
N ASN A 41 3.00 3.50 -2.29
CA ASN A 41 3.19 4.48 -1.23
C ASN A 41 3.02 5.88 -1.83
N ILE A 42 1.95 6.57 -1.43
CA ILE A 42 1.61 7.91 -1.90
C ILE A 42 1.94 8.89 -0.79
N LYS A 43 2.84 9.82 -1.07
CA LYS A 43 3.34 10.81 -0.10
C LYS A 43 3.22 12.21 -0.66
N TRP A 44 2.71 13.12 0.16
CA TRP A 44 2.67 14.53 -0.15
C TRP A 44 2.94 15.35 1.10
N LYS A 45 3.22 16.64 0.88
CA LYS A 45 3.46 17.62 1.93
C LYS A 45 2.81 18.94 1.55
N THR A 46 2.29 19.62 2.53
CA THR A 46 1.87 21.01 2.46
C THR A 46 2.89 21.89 3.16
N ALA A 47 3.05 23.13 2.70
CA ALA A 47 3.82 24.14 3.41
C ALA A 47 2.95 24.86 4.45
N SER A 48 1.67 25.06 4.12
CA SER A 48 0.61 25.61 4.94
C SER A 48 -0.74 25.09 4.42
N GLU A 49 -1.78 25.23 5.23
CA GLU A 49 -3.16 24.84 4.92
C GLU A 49 -4.14 25.90 5.41
N GLN A 50 -5.24 26.08 4.69
CA GLN A 50 -6.32 27.01 5.05
C GLN A 50 -7.64 26.27 4.93
N ASP A 51 -8.36 26.18 6.05
CA ASP A 51 -9.66 25.52 6.18
C ASP A 51 -9.71 24.15 5.49
N ASN A 52 -8.62 23.38 5.61
CA ASN A 52 -8.52 22.07 4.98
C ASN A 52 -9.12 20.99 5.86
N PHE A 53 -10.24 20.40 5.43
CA PHE A 53 -10.85 19.25 6.09
C PHE A 53 -10.03 17.99 5.89
N GLY A 54 -9.50 17.78 4.68
CA GLY A 54 -8.70 16.59 4.40
C GLY A 54 -8.55 16.27 2.93
N TYR A 55 -8.16 15.02 2.68
CA TYR A 55 -7.75 14.56 1.37
C TYR A 55 -8.38 13.22 1.00
N ASP A 56 -8.82 13.11 -0.24
CA ASP A 56 -9.21 11.84 -0.86
C ASP A 56 -8.24 11.49 -1.99
N ILE A 57 -7.92 10.21 -2.09
CA ILE A 57 -6.95 9.67 -3.03
C ILE A 57 -7.72 8.96 -4.12
N TYR A 58 -7.46 9.38 -5.34
CA TYR A 58 -8.05 8.81 -6.52
C TYR A 58 -7.06 7.91 -7.25
N ARG A 59 -7.55 6.81 -7.81
CA ARG A 59 -6.77 5.87 -8.61
C ARG A 59 -7.49 5.45 -9.88
N ALA A 60 -6.73 5.31 -10.97
CA ALA A 60 -7.15 4.69 -12.23
C ALA A 60 -6.16 3.60 -12.68
N ASN A 61 -6.65 2.70 -13.54
CA ASN A 61 -5.85 1.65 -14.19
C ASN A 61 -5.09 2.14 -15.43
N THR A 62 -5.48 3.29 -15.98
CA THR A 62 -4.88 3.94 -17.16
C THR A 62 -4.82 5.45 -16.94
N GLU A 63 -3.93 6.15 -17.65
CA GLU A 63 -3.71 7.59 -17.48
C GLU A 63 -4.97 8.42 -17.67
N ASP A 64 -5.70 8.14 -18.76
CA ASP A 64 -6.97 8.77 -19.14
C ASP A 64 -8.20 7.96 -18.73
N GLY A 65 -8.03 7.00 -17.81
CA GLY A 65 -9.12 6.13 -17.35
C GLY A 65 -10.07 6.82 -16.38
N GLU A 66 -11.07 6.06 -15.95
CA GLU A 66 -11.94 6.45 -14.84
C GLU A 66 -11.17 6.35 -13.51
N TYR A 67 -11.22 7.43 -12.73
CA TYR A 67 -10.61 7.51 -11.42
C TYR A 67 -11.66 7.29 -10.34
N SER A 68 -11.30 6.52 -9.32
CA SER A 68 -12.16 6.23 -8.17
C SER A 68 -11.41 6.50 -6.87
N ILE A 69 -12.14 6.96 -5.84
CA ILE A 69 -11.60 7.13 -4.49
C ILE A 69 -11.21 5.76 -3.94
N ILE A 70 -10.05 5.66 -3.29
CA ILE A 70 -9.53 4.39 -2.76
C ILE A 70 -9.30 4.36 -1.25
N ASN A 71 -9.27 5.50 -0.58
CA ASN A 71 -9.27 5.55 0.87
C ASN A 71 -10.71 5.35 1.40
N GLU A 72 -10.87 4.50 2.42
CA GLU A 72 -12.18 4.24 3.05
C GLU A 72 -12.67 5.49 3.81
N ASP A 73 -11.77 6.08 4.59
CA ASP A 73 -11.98 7.33 5.32
C ASP A 73 -11.13 8.44 4.72
N THR A 74 -11.66 9.66 4.67
CA THR A 74 -10.91 10.85 4.29
C THR A 74 -9.71 11.03 5.21
N ILE A 75 -8.55 11.33 4.64
CA ILE A 75 -7.34 11.59 5.41
C ILE A 75 -7.43 13.02 5.95
N GLU A 76 -7.52 13.14 7.27
CA GLU A 76 -7.69 14.43 7.94
C GLU A 76 -6.59 15.43 7.56
N GLY A 77 -7.01 16.62 7.19
CA GLY A 77 -6.14 17.77 6.98
C GLY A 77 -5.78 18.43 8.32
N ALA A 78 -4.87 19.39 8.27
CA ALA A 78 -4.45 20.14 9.45
C ALA A 78 -5.35 21.36 9.74
N GLY A 79 -6.47 21.53 9.04
CA GLY A 79 -7.34 22.69 9.15
C GLY A 79 -6.66 23.95 8.62
N THR A 80 -6.40 24.90 9.51
CA THR A 80 -5.70 26.15 9.20
C THR A 80 -4.38 26.19 9.96
N THR A 81 -3.27 26.16 9.21
CA THR A 81 -1.91 26.16 9.76
C THR A 81 -0.92 26.76 8.79
N ASP A 82 0.02 27.56 9.30
CA ASP A 82 1.17 28.07 8.54
C ASP A 82 2.40 27.13 8.62
N SER A 83 2.25 25.98 9.28
CA SER A 83 3.31 24.98 9.42
C SER A 83 3.15 23.85 8.41
N ALA A 84 4.29 23.32 7.97
CA ALA A 84 4.30 22.20 7.03
C ALA A 84 3.73 20.92 7.65
N THR A 85 2.93 20.20 6.87
CA THR A 85 2.37 18.90 7.26
C THR A 85 2.72 17.85 6.21
N ALA A 86 2.98 16.61 6.67
CA ALA A 86 3.34 15.50 5.81
C ALA A 86 2.32 14.38 5.96
N TYR A 87 1.93 13.80 4.84
CA TYR A 87 0.90 12.78 4.76
C TYR A 87 1.37 11.57 3.96
N GLU A 88 0.75 10.43 4.23
CA GLU A 88 1.07 9.15 3.60
C GLU A 88 -0.20 8.30 3.45
N PHE A 89 -0.32 7.62 2.30
CA PHE A 89 -1.35 6.61 2.06
C PHE A 89 -0.73 5.36 1.44
N HIS A 90 -1.12 4.19 1.97
CA HIS A 90 -0.66 2.87 1.49
C HIS A 90 -1.77 2.16 0.74
N ASP A 91 -1.65 2.12 -0.60
CA ASP A 91 -2.53 1.32 -1.44
C ASP A 91 -2.00 -0.12 -1.54
N ASP A 92 -2.44 -0.98 -0.62
CA ASP A 92 -2.10 -2.41 -0.56
C ASP A 92 -3.04 -3.31 -1.37
N THR A 93 -3.99 -2.71 -2.09
CA THR A 93 -4.99 -3.40 -2.92
C THR A 93 -4.54 -3.62 -4.36
N ILE A 94 -3.32 -3.20 -4.69
CA ILE A 94 -2.76 -3.24 -6.03
C ILE A 94 -2.53 -4.68 -6.52
N ASP A 95 -2.55 -4.83 -7.84
CA ASP A 95 -1.80 -5.89 -8.51
C ASP A 95 -0.33 -5.46 -8.62
N PRO A 96 0.63 -6.16 -8.00
CA PRO A 96 2.04 -5.74 -8.00
C PRO A 96 2.68 -5.64 -9.39
N CYS A 97 2.10 -6.30 -10.39
CA CYS A 97 2.56 -6.31 -11.78
C CYS A 97 1.78 -5.33 -12.67
N LYS A 98 0.97 -4.44 -12.09
CA LYS A 98 0.29 -3.38 -12.83
C LYS A 98 0.80 -2.01 -12.44
N GLN A 99 0.78 -1.13 -13.43
CA GLN A 99 0.96 0.29 -13.21
C GLN A 99 -0.40 0.94 -12.92
N TYR A 100 -0.40 1.85 -11.97
CA TYR A 100 -1.56 2.63 -11.58
C TYR A 100 -1.26 4.12 -11.68
N TYR A 101 -2.33 4.91 -11.80
CA TYR A 101 -2.29 6.36 -11.88
C TYR A 101 -3.09 6.94 -10.75
N TYR A 102 -2.61 8.02 -10.15
CA TYR A 102 -3.18 8.62 -8.96
C TYR A 102 -3.26 10.14 -9.10
N TYR A 103 -4.20 10.74 -8.38
CA TYR A 103 -4.16 12.13 -7.99
C TYR A 103 -4.83 12.28 -6.62
N ILE A 104 -4.61 13.42 -5.98
CA ILE A 104 -5.17 13.73 -4.66
C ILE A 104 -6.12 14.91 -4.82
N GLU A 105 -7.30 14.82 -4.21
CA GLU A 105 -8.18 15.97 -3.99
C GLU A 105 -8.04 16.47 -2.58
N SER A 106 -8.02 17.79 -2.40
CA SER A 106 -8.26 18.44 -1.12
C SER A 106 -9.74 18.74 -0.94
N ILE A 107 -10.19 18.70 0.31
CA ILE A 107 -11.57 18.98 0.72
C ILE A 107 -11.49 20.12 1.73
N SER A 108 -12.18 21.23 1.48
CA SER A 108 -12.28 22.31 2.47
C SER A 108 -13.28 21.98 3.59
N MET A 109 -13.23 22.74 4.69
CA MET A 109 -14.22 22.65 5.78
C MET A 109 -15.66 22.94 5.32
N ASP A 110 -15.83 23.64 4.19
CA ASP A 110 -17.12 23.90 3.55
C ASP A 110 -17.52 22.80 2.54
N GLY A 111 -16.72 21.75 2.40
CA GLY A 111 -16.95 20.61 1.51
C GLY A 111 -16.59 20.85 0.04
N VAL A 112 -15.91 21.96 -0.29
CA VAL A 112 -15.42 22.22 -1.65
C VAL A 112 -14.27 21.26 -1.95
N ARG A 113 -14.30 20.64 -3.14
CA ARG A 113 -13.31 19.66 -3.59
C ARG A 113 -12.51 20.19 -4.77
N GLU A 114 -11.19 20.08 -4.68
CA GLU A 114 -10.28 20.54 -5.73
C GLU A 114 -9.12 19.56 -5.92
N ALA A 115 -8.65 19.42 -7.15
CA ALA A 115 -7.46 18.64 -7.44
C ALA A 115 -6.23 19.32 -6.79
N PHE A 116 -5.67 18.67 -5.77
CA PHE A 116 -4.50 19.14 -5.04
C PHE A 116 -3.19 18.81 -5.78
N THR A 117 -3.14 17.67 -6.48
CA THR A 117 -1.98 17.28 -7.29
C THR A 117 -2.33 17.12 -8.78
N PRO A 118 -1.35 17.29 -9.69
CA PRO A 118 -1.44 16.68 -11.01
C PRO A 118 -1.61 15.15 -10.91
N LYS A 119 -2.04 14.53 -12.01
CA LYS A 119 -2.02 13.07 -12.13
C LYS A 119 -0.57 12.56 -12.18
N PHE A 120 -0.27 11.47 -11.49
CA PHE A 120 1.04 10.83 -11.50
C PHE A 120 0.94 9.31 -11.48
N GLN A 121 1.94 8.63 -12.04
CA GLN A 121 2.00 7.17 -12.11
C GLN A 121 2.79 6.58 -10.94
N SER A 122 2.37 5.41 -10.44
CA SER A 122 3.16 4.62 -9.51
C SER A 122 4.29 3.88 -10.22
N LYS A 123 5.35 3.57 -9.48
CA LYS A 123 6.34 2.59 -9.92
C LYS A 123 5.75 1.18 -9.86
N LEU A 124 5.99 0.39 -10.91
CA LEU A 124 5.71 -1.05 -10.93
C LEU A 124 6.46 -1.76 -9.79
N LYS A 125 5.80 -2.69 -9.10
CA LYS A 125 6.42 -3.41 -7.97
C LYS A 125 7.14 -4.67 -8.41
N LEU A 126 6.52 -5.42 -9.31
CA LEU A 126 7.05 -6.66 -9.86
C LEU A 126 6.99 -6.62 -11.38
N GLN A 127 8.00 -7.18 -12.03
CA GLN A 127 7.98 -7.38 -13.47
C GLN A 127 7.13 -8.61 -13.81
N PRO A 128 6.26 -8.56 -14.84
CA PRO A 128 5.56 -9.75 -15.31
C PRO A 128 6.56 -10.81 -15.74
N LYS A 129 6.40 -12.05 -15.27
CA LYS A 129 7.18 -13.18 -15.77
C LYS A 129 6.81 -13.42 -17.24
N LYS A 130 7.82 -13.56 -18.10
CA LYS A 130 7.64 -13.86 -19.54
C LYS A 130 7.12 -15.26 -19.78
#